data_AF-A0A7Y0B7L1-F1
#
_entry.id   AF-A0A7Y0B7L1-F1
#
_cell.length_a   1.000
_cell.length_b   1.000
_cell.length_c   1.000
_cell.angle_alpha   90.00
_cell.angle_beta   90.00
_cell.angle_gamma   90.00
#
_symmetry.space_group_name_H-M   'P 1'
#
loop_
_entity.id
_entity.type
_entity.pdbx_description
1 polymer ?
#
loop_
_entity_poly.entity_id
_entity_poly.type
_entity_poly.pdbx_seq_one_letter_code
_entity_poly.pdbx_strand_id
1 'polypeptide(L)'
;MGVRTSIIDKWAERAWADYLIAVTVIGAHILIIRLSGSGDWLTWIGATQRTDMYAAATGAVSAIGGLSAIAIAIYTTANGERLRAVRQQRHGELRRTWRSLLQGTALACALILAAFSLDRDGDPFSVRFIFEYAMVFAALRFARFVWLFDRIMAVSDADLVEEGSSVAVPARDPNWLERRRRQYDSGA
;
A
#
# COMPACT_ATOMS: atom_id res chain seq x y z
N MET A 1 -19.60 -13.17 8.26
CA MET A 1 -18.65 -12.12 7.86
C MET A 1 -18.96 -10.86 8.66
N GLY A 2 -18.28 -10.68 9.79
CA GLY A 2 -18.50 -9.53 10.66
C GLY A 2 -17.90 -8.28 10.05
N VAL A 3 -18.77 -7.31 9.73
CA VAL A 3 -18.42 -5.95 9.29
C VAL A 3 -17.78 -5.21 10.47
N ARG A 4 -16.53 -5.54 10.81
CA ARG A 4 -15.64 -4.58 11.46
C ARG A 4 -15.04 -3.77 10.33
N THR A 5 -15.73 -2.69 9.92
CA THR A 5 -15.06 -1.62 9.17
C THR A 5 -13.96 -1.09 10.08
N SER A 6 -12.76 -1.63 9.91
CA SER A 6 -11.62 -1.29 10.73
C SER A 6 -11.28 0.17 10.48
N ILE A 7 -10.79 0.87 11.49
CA ILE A 7 -10.24 2.23 11.33
C ILE A 7 -9.22 2.26 10.18
N ILE A 8 -8.52 1.14 9.96
CA ILE A 8 -7.55 0.93 8.89
C ILE A 8 -8.22 0.96 7.50
N ASP A 9 -9.41 0.37 7.33
CA ASP A 9 -10.12 0.37 6.05
C ASP A 9 -10.55 1.80 5.68
N LYS A 10 -11.08 2.56 6.66
CA LYS A 10 -11.47 3.97 6.47
C LYS A 10 -10.28 4.89 6.17
N TRP A 11 -9.14 4.62 6.79
CA TRP A 11 -7.89 5.33 6.50
C TRP A 11 -7.39 5.00 5.09
N ALA A 12 -7.43 3.73 4.69
CA ALA A 12 -7.00 3.25 3.38
C ALA A 12 -7.84 3.80 2.22
N GLU A 13 -9.12 4.12 2.44
CA GLU A 13 -9.98 4.79 1.44
C GLU A 13 -9.61 6.27 1.22
N ARG A 14 -9.05 6.95 2.24
CA ARG A 14 -8.79 8.39 2.21
C ARG A 14 -7.31 8.69 2.06
N ALA A 15 -6.79 8.64 0.83
CA ALA A 15 -5.37 8.94 0.55
C ALA A 15 -4.94 10.37 0.95
N TRP A 16 -5.88 11.30 1.05
CA TRP A 16 -5.62 12.67 1.55
C TRP A 16 -5.34 12.70 3.05
N ALA A 17 -5.78 11.69 3.81
CA ALA A 17 -5.55 11.61 5.25
C ALA A 17 -4.05 11.50 5.57
N ASP A 18 -3.24 10.89 4.68
CA ASP A 18 -1.80 10.78 4.88
C ASP A 18 -1.12 12.16 4.93
N TYR A 19 -1.59 13.09 4.10
CA TYR A 19 -1.09 14.47 4.13
C TYR A 19 -1.46 15.16 5.43
N LEU A 20 -2.71 15.04 5.88
CA LEU A 20 -3.14 15.65 7.14
C LEU A 20 -2.42 15.07 8.35
N ILE A 21 -2.24 13.75 8.40
CA ILE A 21 -1.52 13.09 9.48
C ILE A 21 -0.07 13.58 9.48
N ALA A 22 0.60 13.61 8.33
CA ALA A 22 1.96 14.12 8.24
C ALA A 22 2.08 15.59 8.68
N VAL A 23 1.17 16.47 8.21
CA VAL A 23 1.13 17.88 8.64
C VAL A 23 0.87 18.00 10.14
N THR A 24 -0.03 17.20 10.70
CA THR A 24 -0.39 17.24 12.12
C THR A 24 0.78 16.78 13.00
N VAL A 25 1.44 15.69 12.61
CA VAL A 25 2.61 15.14 13.32
C VAL A 25 3.75 16.16 13.36
N ILE A 26 4.08 16.75 12.21
CA ILE A 26 5.15 17.74 12.12
C ILE A 26 4.76 19.06 12.79
N GLY A 27 3.52 19.51 12.65
CA GLY A 27 3.01 20.68 13.35
C GLY A 27 3.07 20.52 14.87
N ALA A 28 2.70 19.34 15.39
CA ALA A 28 2.84 19.03 16.80
C ALA A 28 4.30 18.99 17.25
N HIS A 29 5.19 18.40 16.46
CA HIS A 29 6.62 18.36 16.78
C HIS A 29 7.25 19.75 16.78
N ILE A 30 6.95 20.60 15.79
CA ILE A 30 7.36 22.02 15.76
C ILE A 30 6.84 22.75 16.99
N LEU A 31 5.57 22.56 17.36
CA LEU A 31 4.99 23.18 18.55
C LEU A 31 5.70 22.74 19.82
N ILE A 32 6.01 21.45 19.96
CA ILE A 32 6.77 20.91 21.10
C ILE A 32 8.15 21.57 21.17
N ILE A 33 8.89 21.64 20.07
CA ILE A 33 10.22 22.28 20.02
C ILE A 33 10.11 23.75 20.41
N ARG A 34 9.09 24.46 19.92
CA ARG A 34 8.86 25.88 20.23
C ARG A 34 8.53 26.13 21.70
N LEU A 35 7.83 25.20 22.35
CA LEU A 35 7.43 25.32 23.75
C LEU A 35 8.51 24.86 24.72
N SER A 36 9.26 23.80 24.39
CA SER A 36 10.27 23.20 25.27
C SER A 36 11.68 23.75 25.03
N GLY A 37 11.93 24.36 23.85
CA GLY A 37 13.27 24.72 23.40
C GLY A 37 14.19 23.52 23.12
N SER A 38 13.65 22.30 23.10
CA SER A 38 14.39 21.04 22.98
C SER A 38 13.65 20.03 22.10
N GLY A 39 14.37 19.03 21.57
CA GLY A 39 13.79 17.96 20.75
C GLY A 39 13.92 18.12 19.24
N ASP A 40 14.64 19.14 18.77
CA ASP A 40 15.17 19.17 17.39
C ASP A 40 16.42 18.28 17.35
N TRP A 41 16.21 16.98 17.21
CA TRP A 41 17.30 15.98 17.20
C TRP A 41 18.23 16.14 15.99
N LEU A 42 17.75 16.76 14.90
CA LEU A 42 18.56 17.07 13.72
C LEU A 42 19.58 18.20 13.98
N THR A 43 19.35 19.08 14.97
CA THR A 43 20.39 20.00 15.45
C THR A 43 21.58 19.30 16.08
N TRP A 44 21.37 18.12 16.65
CA TRP A 44 22.40 17.44 17.45
C TRP A 44 23.48 16.82 16.58
N ILE A 45 23.23 16.68 15.28
CA ILE A 45 24.16 16.10 14.31
C ILE A 45 24.73 17.16 13.36
N GLY A 46 25.99 16.99 12.99
CA GLY A 46 26.69 17.91 12.09
C GLY A 46 26.12 17.89 10.67
N ALA A 47 26.36 18.97 9.91
CA ALA A 47 25.82 19.15 8.56
C ALA A 47 26.14 17.97 7.61
N THR A 48 27.39 17.49 7.62
CA THR A 48 27.80 16.31 6.82
C THR A 48 26.98 15.06 7.17
N GLN A 49 26.72 14.82 8.45
CA GLN A 49 25.95 13.67 8.89
C GLN A 49 24.47 13.78 8.51
N ARG A 50 23.91 15.00 8.50
CA ARG A 50 22.55 15.25 7.99
C ARG A 50 22.45 14.95 6.50
N THR A 51 23.41 15.43 5.70
CA THR A 51 23.40 15.18 4.25
C THR A 51 23.54 13.69 3.93
N ASP A 52 24.37 12.95 4.68
CA ASP A 52 24.48 11.49 4.55
C ASP A 52 23.16 10.79 4.88
N MET A 53 22.47 11.25 5.93
CA MET A 53 21.17 10.70 6.33
C MET A 53 20.09 10.98 5.27
N TYR A 54 20.05 12.18 4.69
CA TYR A 54 19.11 12.52 3.62
C TYR A 54 19.37 11.67 2.37
N ALA A 55 20.63 11.45 2.01
CA ALA A 55 21.01 10.57 0.91
C ALA A 55 20.55 9.13 1.18
N ALA A 56 20.81 8.60 2.37
CA ALA A 56 20.37 7.26 2.78
C ALA A 56 18.84 7.11 2.74
N ALA A 57 18.12 8.10 3.27
CA ALA A 57 16.66 8.14 3.25
C ALA A 57 16.10 8.20 1.82
N THR A 58 16.69 9.00 0.94
CA THR A 58 16.34 9.04 -0.49
C THR A 58 16.46 7.67 -1.14
N GLY A 59 17.56 6.95 -0.85
CA GLY A 59 17.79 5.58 -1.32
C GLY A 59 16.71 4.62 -0.81
N ALA A 60 16.40 4.64 0.48
CA ALA A 60 15.38 3.79 1.08
C ALA A 60 13.99 4.04 0.50
N VAL A 61 13.57 5.31 0.39
CA VAL A 61 12.26 5.69 -0.18
C VAL A 61 12.16 5.30 -1.66
N SER A 62 13.25 5.45 -2.41
CA SER A 62 13.31 5.04 -3.82
C SER A 62 13.19 3.52 -3.97
N ALA A 63 13.86 2.74 -3.12
CA ALA A 63 13.76 1.27 -3.11
C ALA A 63 12.32 0.81 -2.81
N ILE A 64 11.66 1.44 -1.83
CA ILE A 64 10.25 1.20 -1.52
C ILE A 64 9.35 1.53 -2.73
N GLY A 65 9.62 2.64 -3.42
CA GLY A 65 8.92 3.01 -4.65
C GLY A 65 9.07 1.95 -5.75
N GLY A 66 10.29 1.42 -5.94
CA GLY A 66 10.58 0.34 -6.88
C GLY A 66 9.82 -0.95 -6.55
N LEU A 67 9.85 -1.38 -5.28
CA LEU A 67 9.06 -2.54 -4.80
C LEU A 67 7.56 -2.34 -5.04
N SER A 68 7.07 -1.12 -4.87
CA SER A 68 5.67 -0.79 -5.14
C SER A 68 5.31 -0.97 -6.62
N ALA A 69 6.18 -0.55 -7.53
CA ALA A 69 5.98 -0.74 -8.96
C ALA A 69 5.98 -2.23 -9.35
N ILE A 70 6.87 -3.04 -8.76
CA ILE A 70 6.92 -4.49 -8.98
C ILE A 70 5.63 -5.16 -8.49
N ALA A 71 5.15 -4.83 -7.29
CA ALA A 71 3.90 -5.37 -6.77
C ALA A 71 2.69 -5.01 -7.64
N ILE A 72 2.63 -3.79 -8.17
CA ILE A 72 1.61 -3.38 -9.14
C ILE A 72 1.70 -4.23 -10.40
N ALA A 73 2.91 -4.46 -10.93
CA ALA A 73 3.11 -5.28 -12.11
C ALA A 73 2.61 -6.72 -11.89
N ILE A 74 2.97 -7.36 -10.77
CA ILE A 74 2.50 -8.69 -10.38
C ILE A 74 0.97 -8.70 -10.28
N TYR A 75 0.37 -7.69 -9.63
CA TYR A 75 -1.08 -7.59 -9.54
C TYR A 75 -1.75 -7.48 -10.92
N THR A 76 -1.16 -6.74 -11.86
CA THR A 76 -1.72 -6.58 -13.20
C THR A 76 -1.62 -7.84 -14.06
N THR A 77 -0.60 -8.68 -13.84
CA THR A 77 -0.40 -9.93 -14.58
C THR A 77 -1.14 -11.13 -13.98
N ALA A 78 -1.54 -11.05 -12.71
CA ALA A 78 -2.35 -12.08 -12.06
C ALA A 78 -3.75 -12.24 -12.73
N ASN A 79 -4.21 -13.48 -12.88
CA ASN A 79 -5.33 -13.86 -13.74
C ASN A 79 -6.46 -14.67 -13.06
N GLY A 80 -6.52 -14.73 -11.72
CA GLY A 80 -7.57 -15.46 -10.98
C GLY A 80 -9.00 -14.91 -11.23
N GLU A 81 -10.02 -15.76 -11.13
CA GLU A 81 -11.42 -15.38 -11.43
C GLU A 81 -11.96 -14.28 -10.51
N ARG A 82 -11.74 -14.34 -9.18
CA ARG A 82 -12.16 -13.23 -8.30
C ARG A 82 -11.31 -12.01 -8.52
N LEU A 83 -10.01 -12.16 -8.76
CA LEU A 83 -9.16 -11.02 -9.07
C LEU A 83 -9.62 -10.29 -10.35
N ARG A 84 -10.11 -11.03 -11.36
CA ARG A 84 -10.77 -10.46 -12.55
C ARG A 84 -12.08 -9.77 -12.20
N ALA A 85 -12.92 -10.38 -11.36
CA ALA A 85 -14.19 -9.78 -10.94
C ALA A 85 -13.98 -8.49 -10.12
N VAL A 86 -13.01 -8.48 -9.19
CA VAL A 86 -12.59 -7.30 -8.41
C VAL A 86 -12.04 -6.22 -9.34
N ARG A 87 -11.25 -6.61 -10.35
CA ARG A 87 -10.83 -5.71 -11.41
C ARG A 87 -12.07 -5.09 -12.06
N GLN A 88 -12.93 -5.89 -12.66
CA GLN A 88 -14.10 -5.43 -13.43
C GLN A 88 -14.99 -4.46 -12.65
N GLN A 89 -15.21 -4.70 -11.36
CA GLN A 89 -16.06 -3.85 -10.53
C GLN A 89 -15.37 -2.58 -9.98
N ARG A 90 -14.03 -2.61 -9.74
CA ARG A 90 -13.31 -1.54 -9.01
C ARG A 90 -12.09 -0.97 -9.76
N HIS A 91 -11.94 -1.26 -11.06
CA HIS A 91 -10.78 -0.85 -11.88
C HIS A 91 -10.36 0.63 -11.70
N GLY A 92 -11.34 1.55 -11.68
CA GLY A 92 -11.08 2.98 -11.61
C GLY A 92 -10.50 3.42 -10.27
N GLU A 93 -11.07 2.93 -9.17
CA GLU A 93 -10.64 3.26 -7.81
C GLU A 93 -9.27 2.67 -7.51
N LEU A 94 -9.05 1.41 -7.87
CA LEU A 94 -7.78 0.74 -7.62
C LEU A 94 -6.63 1.40 -8.38
N ARG A 95 -6.84 1.73 -9.67
CA ARG A 95 -5.84 2.46 -10.47
C ARG A 95 -5.54 3.84 -9.88
N ARG A 96 -6.55 4.53 -9.33
CA ARG A 96 -6.37 5.83 -8.68
C ARG A 96 -5.54 5.69 -7.39
N THR A 97 -5.79 4.66 -6.58
CA THR A 97 -5.02 4.38 -5.37
C THR A 97 -3.57 4.06 -5.70
N TRP A 98 -3.31 3.17 -6.66
CA TRP A 98 -1.95 2.84 -7.10
C TRP A 98 -1.19 4.05 -7.64
N ARG A 99 -1.85 4.85 -8.49
CA ARG A 99 -1.25 6.09 -9.01
C ARG A 99 -0.94 7.06 -7.87
N SER A 100 -1.84 7.22 -6.91
CA SER A 100 -1.64 8.08 -5.74
C SER A 100 -0.47 7.62 -4.87
N LEU A 101 -0.30 6.31 -4.69
CA LEU A 101 0.85 5.75 -3.96
C LEU A 101 2.17 6.08 -4.68
N LEU A 102 2.26 5.81 -5.98
CA LEU A 102 3.47 6.12 -6.76
C LEU A 102 3.80 7.63 -6.78
N GLN A 103 2.78 8.47 -7.01
CA GLN A 103 2.94 9.93 -6.95
C GLN A 103 3.36 10.41 -5.55
N GLY A 104 2.82 9.80 -4.50
CA GLY A 104 3.18 10.08 -3.11
C GLY A 104 4.64 9.73 -2.82
N THR A 105 5.11 8.55 -3.21
CA THR A 105 6.51 8.15 -3.01
C THR A 105 7.46 9.02 -3.81
N ALA A 106 7.10 9.37 -5.06
CA ALA A 106 7.88 10.30 -5.87
C ALA A 106 7.96 11.70 -5.23
N LEU A 107 6.85 12.19 -4.68
CA LEU A 107 6.81 13.46 -3.95
C LEU A 107 7.68 13.40 -2.69
N ALA A 108 7.63 12.31 -1.91
CA ALA A 108 8.48 12.15 -0.73
C ALA A 108 9.97 12.18 -1.11
N CYS A 109 10.35 11.47 -2.16
CA CYS A 109 11.72 11.48 -2.68
C CYS A 109 12.14 12.88 -3.14
N ALA A 110 11.27 13.60 -3.87
CA ALA A 110 11.52 14.98 -4.28
C ALA A 110 11.70 15.93 -3.08
N LEU A 111 10.92 15.75 -2.00
CA LEU A 111 11.04 16.56 -0.77
C LEU A 111 12.36 16.28 -0.03
N ILE A 112 12.80 15.02 0.03
CA ILE A 112 14.10 14.68 0.64
C ILE A 112 15.25 15.27 -0.19
N LEU A 113 15.18 15.18 -1.52
CA LEU A 113 16.17 15.81 -2.41
C LEU A 113 16.18 17.33 -2.31
N ALA A 114 15.01 17.95 -2.15
CA ALA A 114 14.91 19.38 -1.88
C ALA A 114 15.56 19.73 -0.54
N ALA A 115 15.31 18.94 0.52
CA ALA A 115 15.96 19.13 1.82
C ALA A 115 17.49 18.98 1.71
N PHE A 116 17.96 17.95 1.00
CA PHE A 116 19.38 17.73 0.72
C PHE A 116 20.03 18.88 -0.05
N SER A 117 19.34 19.45 -1.04
CA SER A 117 19.88 20.56 -1.85
C SER A 117 19.89 21.90 -1.11
N LEU A 118 18.97 22.07 -0.15
CA LEU A 118 18.80 23.30 0.63
C LEU A 118 19.62 23.34 1.92
N ASP A 119 20.05 22.18 2.44
CA ASP A 119 20.91 22.09 3.63
C ASP A 119 22.34 22.52 3.26
N ARG A 120 22.59 23.83 3.31
CA ARG A 120 23.91 24.46 3.19
C ARG A 120 24.33 25.01 4.55
N ASP A 121 25.63 25.25 4.75
CA ASP A 121 26.33 25.56 6.01
C ASP A 121 25.65 26.55 7.00
N GLY A 122 24.70 27.36 6.54
CA GLY A 122 23.77 28.10 7.40
C GLY A 122 22.42 27.39 7.47
N ASP A 123 22.23 26.54 8.47
CA ASP A 123 21.02 25.72 8.66
C ASP A 123 19.76 26.59 8.82
N PRO A 124 18.91 26.70 7.79
CA PRO A 124 17.61 27.34 7.95
C PRO A 124 16.75 26.29 8.64
N PHE A 125 16.41 26.52 9.91
CA PHE A 125 15.54 25.71 10.77
C PHE A 125 14.41 24.97 10.00
N SER A 126 13.85 25.60 8.95
CA SER A 126 12.83 25.06 8.05
C SER A 126 13.21 23.80 7.24
N VAL A 127 14.47 23.57 6.86
CA VAL A 127 14.87 22.47 5.95
C VAL A 127 14.71 21.10 6.61
N ARG A 128 15.03 21.01 7.90
CA ARG A 128 14.91 19.79 8.72
C ARG A 128 13.46 19.31 8.81
N PHE A 129 12.50 20.22 8.98
CA PHE A 129 11.08 19.87 9.04
C PHE A 129 10.52 19.40 7.69
N ILE A 130 11.09 19.87 6.56
CA ILE A 130 10.74 19.33 5.25
C ILE A 130 11.17 17.87 5.16
N PHE A 131 12.39 17.55 5.62
CA PHE A 131 12.88 16.18 5.67
C PHE A 131 12.01 15.30 6.58
N GLU A 132 11.75 15.74 7.81
CA GLU A 132 10.91 14.98 8.76
C GLU A 132 9.49 14.76 8.21
N TYR A 133 8.89 15.78 7.61
CA TYR A 133 7.61 15.66 6.91
C TYR A 133 7.67 14.59 5.82
N ALA A 134 8.70 14.63 4.98
CA ALA A 134 8.86 13.66 3.90
C ALA A 134 9.00 12.24 4.44
N MET A 135 9.71 12.05 5.55
CA MET A 135 9.89 10.75 6.21
C MET A 135 8.59 10.22 6.81
N VAL A 136 7.85 11.04 7.56
CA VAL A 136 6.55 10.65 8.12
C VAL A 136 5.57 10.31 7.00
N PHE A 137 5.53 11.14 5.96
CA PHE A 137 4.69 10.90 4.79
C PHE A 137 5.07 9.61 4.05
N ALA A 138 6.37 9.36 3.84
CA ALA A 138 6.85 8.12 3.24
C ALA A 138 6.49 6.88 4.07
N ALA A 139 6.61 6.96 5.40
CA ALA A 139 6.24 5.87 6.30
C ALA A 139 4.74 5.54 6.23
N LEU A 140 3.87 6.56 6.24
CA LEU A 140 2.42 6.37 6.08
C LEU A 140 2.08 5.73 4.73
N ARG A 141 2.73 6.17 3.65
CA ARG A 141 2.54 5.61 2.31
C ARG A 141 3.01 4.16 2.23
N PHE A 142 4.13 3.85 2.87
CA PHE A 142 4.62 2.48 2.94
C PHE A 142 3.68 1.57 3.72
N ALA A 143 3.18 2.02 4.88
CA ALA A 143 2.17 1.28 5.64
C ALA A 143 0.90 1.01 4.82
N ARG A 144 0.46 1.99 4.02
CA ARG A 144 -0.71 1.85 3.14
C ARG A 144 -0.44 0.85 2.02
N PHE A 145 0.77 0.88 1.47
CA PHE A 145 1.22 -0.07 0.46
C PHE A 145 1.23 -1.51 1.00
N VAL A 146 1.81 -1.73 2.19
CA VAL A 146 1.81 -3.05 2.85
C VAL A 146 0.39 -3.54 3.09
N TRP A 147 -0.49 -2.68 3.60
CA TRP A 147 -1.90 -3.04 3.82
C TRP A 147 -2.61 -3.43 2.51
N LEU A 148 -2.40 -2.65 1.44
CA LEU A 148 -3.02 -2.94 0.14
C LEU A 148 -2.51 -4.27 -0.43
N PHE A 149 -1.21 -4.54 -0.27
CA PHE A 149 -0.59 -5.77 -0.71
C PHE A 149 -1.14 -6.99 0.05
N ASP A 150 -1.25 -6.90 1.37
CA ASP A 150 -1.85 -7.94 2.24
C ASP A 150 -3.29 -8.27 1.80
N ARG A 151 -4.10 -7.25 1.50
CA ARG A 151 -5.48 -7.46 1.00
C ARG A 151 -5.52 -8.17 -0.34
N ILE A 152 -4.59 -7.87 -1.25
CA ILE A 152 -4.51 -8.54 -2.56
C ILE A 152 -4.07 -9.99 -2.41
N MET A 153 -3.08 -10.23 -1.55
CA MET A 153 -2.62 -11.59 -1.24
C MET A 153 -3.75 -12.44 -0.65
N ALA A 154 -4.49 -11.90 0.32
CA ALA A 154 -5.63 -12.60 0.91
C ALA A 154 -6.72 -12.98 -0.12
N VAL A 155 -6.95 -12.14 -1.14
CA VAL A 155 -7.87 -12.46 -2.24
C VAL A 155 -7.27 -13.54 -3.15
N SER A 156 -5.98 -13.45 -3.46
CA SER A 156 -5.27 -14.43 -4.28
C SER A 156 -5.23 -15.82 -3.62
N ASP A 157 -4.97 -15.88 -2.31
CA ASP A 157 -4.93 -17.14 -1.56
C ASP A 157 -6.31 -17.79 -1.51
N ALA A 158 -7.38 -16.98 -1.41
CA ALA A 158 -8.75 -17.48 -1.48
C ALA A 158 -9.11 -18.03 -2.87
N ASP A 159 -8.53 -17.50 -3.96
CA ASP A 159 -8.68 -18.05 -5.32
C ASP A 159 -7.97 -19.41 -5.45
N LEU A 160 -6.77 -19.55 -4.89
CA LEU A 160 -6.00 -20.79 -4.93
C LEU A 160 -6.65 -21.94 -4.14
N VAL A 161 -7.25 -21.64 -2.98
CA VAL A 161 -7.97 -22.64 -2.18
C VAL A 161 -9.21 -23.16 -2.91
N GLU A 162 -9.89 -22.32 -3.70
CA GLU A 162 -11.07 -22.71 -4.45
C GLU A 162 -10.73 -23.53 -5.70
N GLU A 163 -9.66 -23.18 -6.42
CA GLU A 163 -9.14 -24.03 -7.51
C GLU A 163 -8.77 -25.43 -6.99
N GLY A 164 -8.12 -25.52 -5.83
CA GLY A 164 -7.77 -26.78 -5.18
C GLY A 164 -8.95 -27.54 -4.55
N SER A 165 -10.07 -26.86 -4.26
CA SER A 165 -11.29 -27.47 -3.71
C SER A 165 -12.42 -27.60 -4.73
N SER A 166 -12.13 -27.35 -6.02
CA SER A 166 -13.02 -27.71 -7.12
C SER A 166 -13.30 -29.21 -7.04
N VAL A 167 -14.42 -29.54 -6.39
CA VAL A 167 -14.93 -30.89 -6.24
C VAL A 167 -14.86 -31.53 -7.60
N ALA A 168 -14.07 -32.60 -7.72
CA ALA A 168 -13.91 -33.35 -8.96
C ALA A 168 -15.29 -33.50 -9.58
N VAL A 169 -15.52 -32.80 -10.69
CA VAL A 169 -16.80 -32.84 -11.40
C VAL A 169 -17.09 -34.32 -11.61
N PRO A 170 -18.18 -34.87 -11.03
CA PRO A 170 -18.45 -36.29 -11.15
C PRO A 170 -18.38 -36.65 -12.62
N ALA A 171 -17.50 -37.58 -12.98
CA ALA A 171 -17.35 -37.99 -14.36
C ALA A 171 -18.75 -38.30 -14.90
N ARG A 172 -19.14 -37.61 -15.98
CA ARG A 172 -20.49 -37.72 -16.55
C ARG A 172 -20.75 -39.18 -16.86
N ASP A 173 -21.57 -39.84 -16.05
CA ASP A 173 -21.87 -41.25 -16.24
C ASP A 173 -22.61 -41.42 -17.58
N PRO A 174 -22.01 -42.09 -18.59
CA PRO A 174 -22.63 -42.24 -19.89
C PRO A 174 -23.93 -43.06 -19.81
N ASN A 175 -24.08 -43.89 -18.78
CA ASN A 175 -25.19 -44.83 -18.63
C ASN A 175 -26.34 -44.26 -17.77
N TRP A 176 -26.27 -42.98 -17.39
CA TRP A 176 -27.33 -42.32 -16.60
C TRP A 176 -28.69 -42.37 -17.29
N LEU A 177 -28.71 -42.20 -18.62
CA LEU A 177 -29.94 -42.22 -19.42
C LEU A 177 -30.56 -43.62 -19.48
N GLU A 178 -29.72 -44.66 -19.55
CA GLU A 178 -30.17 -46.06 -19.60
C GLU A 178 -30.78 -46.49 -18.28
N ARG A 179 -30.15 -46.14 -17.15
CA ARG A 179 -30.71 -46.42 -15.82
C ARG A 179 -32.07 -45.75 -15.62
N ARG A 180 -32.23 -44.51 -16.09
CA ARG A 180 -33.48 -43.77 -15.97
C ARG A 180 -34.61 -44.36 -16.82
N ARG A 181 -34.31 -44.91 -18.00
CA ARG A 181 -35.30 -45.64 -18.82
C ARG A 181 -35.75 -46.93 -18.16
N ARG A 182 -34.80 -47.77 -17.71
CA ARG A 182 -35.13 -49.04 -17.05
C ARG A 182 -36.00 -48.85 -15.82
N GLN A 183 -35.78 -47.78 -15.06
CA GLN A 183 -36.58 -47.47 -13.86
C GLN A 183 -38.02 -47.07 -14.19
N TYR A 184 -38.26 -46.49 -15.38
CA TYR A 184 -39.60 -46.15 -15.86
C TYR A 184 -40.33 -47.40 -16.39
N ASP A 185 -39.61 -48.26 -17.10
CA ASP A 185 -40.16 -49.49 -17.68
C ASP A 185 -40.46 -50.57 -16.63
N SER A 186 -39.77 -50.55 -15.48
CA SER A 186 -40.01 -51.49 -14.37
C SER A 186 -41.15 -51.06 -13.43
N GLY A 187 -41.76 -49.90 -13.65
CA GLY A 187 -42.83 -49.33 -12.83
C GLY A 187 -44.23 -49.38 -13.48
N ALA A 188 -44.36 -49.96 -14.66
CA ALA A 188 -45.60 -50.21 -15.39
C ALA A 188 -45.89 -51.71 -15.44
#